data_AF-A0A2G1LK35-F1
#
_entry.id   AF-A0A2G1LK35-F1
#
_cell.length_a   1.000
_cell.length_b   1.000
_cell.length_c   1.000
_cell.angle_alpha   90.00
_cell.angle_beta   90.00
_cell.angle_gamma   90.00
#
_symmetry.space_group_name_H-M   'P 1'
#
loop_
_entity.id
_entity.type
_entity.pdbx_description
1 polymer ?
#
loop_
_entity_poly.entity_id
_entity_poly.type
_entity_poly.pdbx_seq_one_letter_code
_entity_poly.pdbx_strand_id
1 'polypeptide(L)'
;MPDRVSVSITIGGILPADRVPELIETANRCGLSLEWDGGPLTEIPSGEPLCLRVHEVVGGDIDDMEDFCCHNDLPFRSWSDGNYGHFTPEIRIWIGEGPRQVYTAAQDEKAVLTADEASQLGSYEAIMEHFRQANYIPPPLHILPIKAPDDAAEAQSSCE
;
A
#
# COMPACT_ATOMS: atom_id res chain seq x y z
N MET A 1 -8.17 -26.36 6.30
CA MET A 1 -8.40 -25.54 5.09
C MET A 1 -7.43 -24.37 5.22
N PRO A 2 -6.62 -23.99 4.23
CA PRO A 2 -5.76 -22.82 4.39
C PRO A 2 -6.63 -21.62 4.72
N ASP A 3 -6.19 -20.83 5.69
CA ASP A 3 -6.90 -19.68 6.21
C ASP A 3 -6.84 -18.56 5.18
N ARG A 4 -7.76 -18.64 4.23
CA ARG A 4 -7.83 -17.76 3.06
C ARG A 4 -8.78 -16.62 3.35
N VAL A 5 -8.30 -15.40 3.16
CA VAL A 5 -9.02 -14.17 3.50
C VAL A 5 -8.95 -13.16 2.35
N SER A 6 -9.76 -12.13 2.47
CA SER A 6 -9.75 -11.00 1.52
C SER A 6 -8.73 -9.97 1.96
N VAL A 7 -8.04 -9.37 0.99
CA VAL A 7 -7.05 -8.32 1.23
C VAL A 7 -7.30 -7.17 0.27
N SER A 8 -7.17 -5.94 0.77
CA SER A 8 -7.11 -4.72 -0.03
C SER A 8 -5.82 -3.97 0.26
N ILE A 9 -5.31 -3.23 -0.72
CA ILE A 9 -4.19 -2.31 -0.54
C ILE A 9 -4.43 -1.04 -1.36
N THR A 10 -4.24 0.10 -0.73
CA THR A 10 -4.22 1.41 -1.38
C THR A 10 -2.78 1.90 -1.40
N ILE A 11 -2.27 2.26 -2.57
CA ILE A 11 -0.88 2.67 -2.81
C ILE A 11 -0.88 4.11 -3.35
N GLY A 12 0.01 4.93 -2.81
CA GLY A 12 0.17 6.32 -3.20
C GLY A 12 1.62 6.70 -3.50
N GLY A 13 1.82 7.99 -3.76
CA GLY A 13 3.16 8.57 -3.85
C GLY A 13 3.64 8.73 -5.27
N ILE A 14 4.95 8.61 -5.47
CA ILE A 14 5.60 8.90 -6.75
C ILE A 14 6.36 7.67 -7.20
N LEU A 15 6.01 7.15 -8.38
CA LEU A 15 6.67 6.01 -8.99
C LEU A 15 7.32 6.43 -10.33
N PRO A 16 8.62 6.16 -10.53
CA PRO A 16 9.25 6.29 -11.84
C PRO A 16 8.61 5.36 -12.90
N ALA A 17 8.45 5.86 -14.13
CA ALA A 17 7.78 5.13 -15.21
C ALA A 17 8.44 3.79 -15.59
N ASP A 18 9.75 3.63 -15.36
CA ASP A 18 10.48 2.38 -15.57
C ASP A 18 10.13 1.30 -14.53
N ARG A 19 9.56 1.67 -13.38
CA ARG A 19 9.12 0.74 -12.32
C ARG A 19 7.67 0.30 -12.44
N VAL A 20 6.90 0.91 -13.34
CA VAL A 20 5.49 0.53 -13.59
C VAL A 20 5.35 -0.94 -14.03
N PRO A 21 6.19 -1.50 -14.92
CA PRO A 21 6.09 -2.92 -15.27
C PRO A 21 6.30 -3.84 -14.07
N GLU A 22 7.24 -3.51 -13.18
CA GLU A 22 7.55 -4.28 -11.97
C GLU A 22 6.40 -4.22 -10.94
N LEU A 23 5.77 -3.05 -10.80
CA LEU A 23 4.54 -2.88 -10.00
C LEU A 23 3.43 -3.81 -10.50
N ILE A 24 3.17 -3.78 -11.81
CA ILE A 24 2.11 -4.58 -12.44
C ILE A 24 2.39 -6.08 -12.30
N GLU A 25 3.63 -6.50 -12.55
CA GLU A 25 4.05 -7.89 -12.39
C GLU A 25 3.88 -8.36 -10.93
N THR A 26 4.30 -7.54 -9.97
CA THR A 26 4.18 -7.86 -8.54
C THR A 26 2.72 -7.96 -8.10
N ALA A 27 1.88 -7.01 -8.52
CA ALA A 27 0.45 -7.05 -8.25
C ALA A 27 -0.21 -8.32 -8.82
N ASN A 28 0.07 -8.65 -10.09
CA ASN A 28 -0.48 -9.83 -10.74
C ASN A 28 0.01 -11.14 -10.10
N ARG A 29 1.27 -11.21 -9.65
CA ARG A 29 1.80 -12.36 -8.90
C ARG A 29 1.08 -12.57 -7.57
N CYS A 30 0.65 -11.48 -6.93
CA CYS A 30 -0.18 -11.51 -5.73
C CYS A 30 -1.67 -11.76 -6.01
N GLY A 31 -2.09 -11.84 -7.29
CA GLY A 31 -3.50 -11.96 -7.68
C GLY A 31 -4.33 -10.69 -7.48
N LEU A 32 -3.68 -9.55 -7.30
CA LEU A 32 -4.31 -8.25 -7.06
C LEU A 32 -4.93 -7.67 -8.33
N SER A 33 -6.13 -7.11 -8.20
CA SER A 33 -6.86 -6.45 -9.27
C SER A 33 -7.59 -5.19 -8.78
N LEU A 34 -8.09 -4.35 -9.69
CA LEU A 34 -8.76 -3.09 -9.35
C LEU A 34 -10.12 -3.30 -8.66
N GLU A 35 -10.79 -4.40 -8.99
CA GLU A 35 -12.11 -4.77 -8.49
C GLU A 35 -12.03 -6.13 -7.80
N TRP A 36 -12.94 -6.41 -6.85
CA TRP A 36 -13.08 -7.76 -6.32
C TRP A 36 -13.42 -8.74 -7.46
N ASP A 37 -12.73 -9.89 -7.49
CA ASP A 37 -12.79 -10.87 -8.58
C ASP A 37 -12.45 -10.30 -9.97
N GLY A 38 -11.72 -9.18 -10.01
CA GLY A 38 -11.28 -8.51 -11.22
C GLY A 38 -10.20 -9.28 -11.99
N GLY A 39 -9.99 -8.87 -13.24
CA GLY A 39 -8.91 -9.39 -14.09
C GLY A 39 -7.53 -8.85 -13.70
N PRO A 40 -6.46 -9.36 -14.33
CA PRO A 40 -5.09 -8.90 -14.09
C PRO A 40 -4.96 -7.40 -14.36
N LEU A 41 -4.12 -6.74 -13.56
CA LEU A 41 -3.78 -5.34 -13.74
C LEU A 41 -2.97 -5.18 -15.04
N THR A 42 -3.41 -4.27 -15.91
CA THR A 42 -2.72 -3.99 -17.19
C THR A 42 -2.22 -2.55 -17.31
N GLU A 43 -2.81 -1.63 -16.55
CA GLU A 43 -2.46 -0.21 -16.55
C GLU A 43 -2.75 0.41 -15.18
N ILE A 44 -2.08 1.53 -14.89
CA ILE A 44 -2.24 2.24 -13.62
C ILE A 44 -3.17 3.45 -13.84
N PRO A 45 -4.32 3.53 -13.16
CA PRO A 45 -5.17 4.71 -13.22
C PRO A 45 -4.42 5.94 -12.70
N SER A 46 -4.58 7.07 -13.39
CA SER A 46 -3.89 8.33 -13.04
C SER A 46 -4.72 9.20 -12.11
N GLY A 47 -4.07 9.86 -11.16
CA GLY A 47 -4.65 10.97 -10.39
C GLY A 47 -5.39 10.57 -9.11
N GLU A 48 -5.45 9.27 -8.81
CA GLU A 48 -5.98 8.73 -7.57
C GLU A 48 -4.97 7.75 -6.95
N PRO A 49 -5.09 7.43 -5.65
CA PRO A 49 -4.36 6.31 -5.07
C PRO A 49 -4.75 5.01 -5.77
N LEU A 50 -3.78 4.14 -6.03
CA LEU A 50 -4.02 2.84 -6.65
C LEU A 50 -4.62 1.89 -5.61
N CYS A 51 -5.92 1.60 -5.73
CA CYS A 51 -6.59 0.60 -4.92
C CYS A 51 -6.57 -0.77 -5.61
N LEU A 52 -6.06 -1.78 -4.92
CA LEU A 52 -6.00 -3.15 -5.39
C LEU A 52 -6.62 -4.10 -4.36
N ARG A 53 -7.17 -5.20 -4.84
CA ARG A 53 -8.03 -6.12 -4.09
C ARG A 53 -7.79 -7.56 -4.54
N VAL A 54 -7.90 -8.51 -3.62
CA VAL A 54 -7.76 -9.94 -3.91
C VAL A 54 -8.49 -10.78 -2.86
N HIS A 55 -9.18 -11.82 -3.33
CA HIS A 55 -9.73 -12.85 -2.46
C HIS A 55 -8.76 -14.03 -2.33
N GLU A 56 -9.02 -14.88 -1.36
CA GLU A 56 -8.36 -16.17 -1.22
C GLU A 56 -6.85 -16.10 -0.90
N VAL A 57 -6.40 -15.04 -0.22
CA VAL A 57 -4.99 -14.88 0.22
C VAL A 57 -4.74 -15.73 1.45
N VAL A 58 -3.75 -16.62 1.37
CA VAL A 58 -3.36 -17.47 2.51
C VAL A 58 -2.72 -16.60 3.58
N GLY A 59 -3.25 -16.63 4.80
CA GLY A 59 -2.71 -15.86 5.93
C GLY A 59 -3.02 -14.36 5.88
N GLY A 60 -3.56 -13.84 4.78
CA GLY A 60 -3.81 -12.41 4.62
C GLY A 60 -2.58 -11.59 4.21
N ASP A 61 -1.51 -12.27 3.82
CA ASP A 61 -0.23 -11.63 3.54
C ASP A 61 -0.02 -11.40 2.05
N ILE A 62 0.28 -10.15 1.71
CA ILE A 62 0.70 -9.70 0.37
C ILE A 62 2.09 -9.08 0.48
N ASP A 63 2.99 -9.73 1.24
CA ASP A 63 4.32 -9.24 1.59
C ASP A 63 5.13 -8.78 0.38
N ASP A 64 5.05 -9.51 -0.74
CA ASP A 64 5.70 -9.14 -2.00
C ASP A 64 5.29 -7.73 -2.48
N MET A 65 4.01 -7.38 -2.35
CA MET A 65 3.48 -6.07 -2.73
C MET A 65 3.84 -5.00 -1.68
N GLU A 66 3.73 -5.32 -0.40
CA GLU A 66 4.09 -4.39 0.68
C GLU A 66 5.59 -4.07 0.68
N ASP A 67 6.43 -5.08 0.42
CA ASP A 67 7.86 -4.96 0.23
C ASP A 67 8.17 -4.10 -0.99
N PHE A 68 7.53 -4.35 -2.14
CA PHE A 68 7.70 -3.50 -3.33
C PHE A 68 7.44 -2.02 -3.01
N CYS A 69 6.35 -1.73 -2.27
CA CYS A 69 6.01 -0.37 -1.87
C CYS A 69 7.09 0.25 -0.97
N CYS A 70 7.57 -0.48 0.05
CA CYS A 70 8.65 -0.02 0.91
C CYS A 70 9.96 0.23 0.16
N HIS A 71 10.33 -0.63 -0.80
CA HIS A 71 11.57 -0.47 -1.58
C HIS A 71 11.53 0.70 -2.57
N ASN A 72 10.35 1.15 -2.98
CA ASN A 72 10.15 2.22 -3.98
C ASN A 72 9.61 3.51 -3.36
N ASP A 73 9.64 3.66 -2.03
CA ASP A 73 9.13 4.84 -1.33
C ASP A 73 7.66 5.18 -1.65
N LEU A 74 6.85 4.14 -1.87
CA LEU A 74 5.40 4.26 -2.08
C LEU A 74 4.65 4.08 -0.76
N PRO A 75 4.09 5.15 -0.17
CA PRO A 75 3.24 5.01 1.00
C PRO A 75 2.01 4.16 0.66
N PHE A 76 1.61 3.30 1.59
CA PHE A 76 0.46 2.43 1.42
C PHE A 76 -0.35 2.25 2.70
N ARG A 77 -1.58 1.78 2.50
CA ARG A 77 -2.45 1.22 3.54
C ARG A 77 -3.04 -0.09 3.01
N SER A 78 -2.71 -1.21 3.63
CA SER A 78 -3.36 -2.50 3.37
C SER A 78 -4.33 -2.86 4.49
N TRP A 79 -5.34 -3.65 4.15
CA TRP A 79 -6.22 -4.31 5.09
C TRP A 79 -6.29 -5.78 4.73
N SER A 80 -6.19 -6.64 5.74
CA SER A 80 -6.51 -8.06 5.64
C SER A 80 -7.70 -8.37 6.52
N ASP A 81 -8.66 -9.12 5.99
CA ASP A 81 -9.68 -9.75 6.85
C ASP A 81 -9.01 -10.75 7.80
N GLY A 82 -9.74 -11.14 8.85
CA GLY A 82 -9.30 -12.15 9.79
C GLY A 82 -9.87 -13.52 9.44
N ASN A 83 -9.26 -14.55 10.02
CA ASN A 83 -9.89 -15.85 10.12
C ASN A 83 -10.19 -16.17 11.59
N TYR A 84 -11.48 -16.24 11.91
CA TYR A 84 -11.97 -16.47 13.27
C TYR A 84 -11.30 -17.69 13.92
N GLY A 85 -10.54 -17.42 14.99
CA GLY A 85 -9.83 -18.44 15.76
C GLY A 85 -8.37 -18.64 15.38
N HIS A 86 -7.88 -17.99 14.32
CA HIS A 86 -6.49 -18.09 13.84
C HIS A 86 -5.79 -16.73 13.91
N PHE A 87 -6.37 -15.70 13.28
CA PHE A 87 -5.85 -14.33 13.31
C PHE A 87 -6.98 -13.31 13.14
N THR A 88 -6.79 -12.12 13.69
CA THR A 88 -7.74 -11.01 13.60
C THR A 88 -7.54 -10.21 12.33
N PRO A 89 -8.57 -9.52 11.83
CA PRO A 89 -8.38 -8.55 10.75
C PRO A 89 -7.38 -7.47 11.20
N GLU A 90 -6.58 -6.98 10.25
CA GLU A 90 -5.56 -5.98 10.53
C GLU A 90 -5.39 -4.98 9.38
N ILE A 91 -4.95 -3.78 9.75
CA ILE A 91 -4.55 -2.72 8.84
C ILE A 91 -3.05 -2.55 8.97
N ARG A 92 -2.32 -2.57 7.84
CA ARG A 92 -0.89 -2.25 7.81
C ARG A 92 -0.66 -0.97 7.05
N ILE A 93 0.16 -0.09 7.60
CA ILE A 93 0.43 1.24 7.04
C ILE A 93 1.92 1.46 6.94
N TRP A 94 2.34 2.03 5.83
CA TRP A 94 3.67 2.57 5.66
C TRP A 94 3.59 3.95 5.04
N ILE A 95 4.22 4.95 5.66
CA ILE A 95 4.08 6.36 5.27
C ILE A 95 5.27 6.88 4.44
N GLY A 96 6.19 6.00 4.04
CA GLY A 96 7.46 6.38 3.38
C GLY A 96 8.68 6.32 4.30
N GLU A 97 8.49 6.11 5.60
CA GLU A 97 9.58 6.05 6.57
C GLU A 97 9.26 5.13 7.75
N GLY A 98 10.33 4.60 8.37
CA GLY A 98 10.23 3.75 9.55
C GLY A 98 9.64 2.36 9.27
N PRO A 99 9.38 1.59 10.34
CA PRO A 99 8.73 0.28 10.22
C PRO A 99 7.25 0.42 9.84
N ARG A 100 6.68 -0.63 9.26
CA ARG A 100 5.24 -0.75 9.05
C ARG A 100 4.50 -0.66 10.38
N GLN A 101 3.46 0.15 10.41
CA GLN A 101 2.55 0.24 11.54
C GLN A 101 1.42 -0.76 11.34
N VAL A 102 1.06 -1.50 12.38
CA VAL A 102 -0.01 -2.50 12.33
C VAL A 102 -1.08 -2.13 13.34
N TYR A 103 -2.33 -2.20 12.92
CA TYR A 103 -3.51 -1.84 13.70
C TYR A 103 -4.52 -2.98 13.65
N THR A 104 -5.14 -3.28 14.79
CA THR A 104 -6.29 -4.18 14.84
C THR A 104 -7.45 -3.59 14.04
N ALA A 105 -8.11 -4.41 13.23
CA ALA A 105 -9.20 -3.98 12.37
C ALA A 105 -10.47 -4.83 12.52
N ALA A 106 -11.57 -4.29 12.03
CA ALA A 106 -12.82 -5.00 11.79
C ALA A 106 -12.91 -5.45 10.32
N GLN A 107 -13.93 -6.24 10.02
CA GLN A 107 -14.17 -6.76 8.66
C GLN A 107 -14.56 -5.67 7.65
N ASP A 108 -15.02 -4.51 8.12
CA ASP A 108 -15.38 -3.36 7.28
C ASP A 108 -14.21 -2.39 7.06
N GLU A 109 -12.97 -2.91 7.16
CA GLU A 109 -11.72 -2.19 6.98
C GLU A 109 -11.50 -1.04 7.98
N LYS A 110 -12.23 -1.00 9.10
CA LYS A 110 -12.06 0.04 10.13
C LYS A 110 -11.14 -0.42 11.24
N ALA A 111 -10.29 0.49 11.71
CA ALA A 111 -9.48 0.26 12.90
C ALA A 111 -10.38 0.13 14.14
N VAL A 112 -10.03 -0.79 15.02
CA VAL A 112 -10.73 -1.04 16.29
C VAL A 112 -9.72 -1.19 17.42
N LEU A 113 -10.21 -1.02 18.64
CA LEU A 113 -9.43 -1.21 19.86
C LEU A 113 -10.22 -2.10 20.82
N THR A 114 -9.51 -2.99 21.48
CA THR A 114 -9.97 -3.66 22.70
C THR A 114 -9.95 -2.69 23.88
N ALA A 115 -10.68 -3.04 24.95
CA ALA A 115 -10.65 -2.25 26.18
C ALA A 115 -9.24 -2.20 26.82
N ASP A 116 -8.43 -3.24 26.61
CA ASP A 116 -7.05 -3.29 27.12
C ASP A 116 -6.15 -2.34 26.34
N GLU A 117 -6.15 -2.38 25.01
CA GLU A 117 -5.38 -1.45 24.17
C GLU A 117 -5.79 0.02 24.44
N ALA A 118 -7.09 0.30 24.58
CA ALA A 118 -7.57 1.63 24.94
C ALA A 118 -7.07 2.08 26.33
N SER A 119 -7.00 1.16 27.29
CA SER A 119 -6.46 1.44 28.63
C SER A 119 -4.95 1.69 28.59
N GLN A 120 -4.21 0.96 27.75
CA GLN A 120 -2.78 1.15 27.55
C GLN A 120 -2.44 2.52 26.91
N LEU A 121 -3.27 2.99 25.98
CA LEU A 121 -3.14 4.34 25.40
C LEU A 121 -3.37 5.44 26.45
N GLY A 122 -4.12 5.15 27.51
CA GLY A 122 -4.15 5.94 28.75
C GLY A 122 -4.85 7.31 28.67
N SER A 123 -5.27 7.76 27.49
CA SER A 123 -5.99 9.01 27.30
C SER A 123 -6.88 8.98 26.07
N TYR A 124 -7.96 9.78 26.11
CA TYR A 124 -8.83 9.96 24.95
C TYR A 124 -8.07 10.55 23.75
N GLU A 125 -7.15 11.48 23.98
CA GLU A 125 -6.32 12.08 22.91
C GLU A 125 -5.45 11.03 22.20
N ALA A 126 -4.79 10.15 22.96
CA ALA A 126 -3.99 9.06 22.37
C ALA A 126 -4.85 8.06 21.60
N ILE A 127 -6.07 7.76 22.08
CA ILE A 127 -7.04 6.92 21.36
C ILE A 127 -7.44 7.56 20.03
N MET A 128 -7.75 8.85 20.03
CA MET A 128 -8.13 9.56 18.79
C MET A 128 -6.96 9.67 17.82
N GLU A 129 -5.74 9.88 18.31
CA GLU A 129 -4.53 9.88 17.49
C GLU A 129 -4.25 8.51 16.86
N HIS A 130 -4.42 7.42 17.62
CA HIS A 130 -4.33 6.06 17.10
C HIS A 130 -5.30 5.84 15.93
N PHE A 131 -6.57 6.23 16.07
CA PHE A 131 -7.53 6.14 14.97
C PHE A 131 -7.18 7.06 13.80
N ARG A 132 -6.65 8.27 14.05
CA ARG A 132 -6.22 9.18 13.00
C ARG A 132 -5.10 8.55 12.16
N GLN A 133 -4.13 7.89 12.81
CA GLN A 133 -3.04 7.20 12.14
C GLN A 133 -3.54 5.99 11.36
N ALA A 134 -4.42 5.18 11.95
CA ALA A 134 -4.99 3.99 11.30
C ALA A 134 -5.93 4.29 10.10
N ASN A 135 -6.49 5.52 10.05
CA ASN A 135 -7.28 6.05 8.93
C ASN A 135 -6.42 6.83 7.93
N TYR A 136 -5.11 6.60 7.89
CA TYR A 136 -4.24 7.17 6.87
C TYR A 136 -4.77 6.88 5.47
N ILE A 137 -4.84 7.92 4.63
CA ILE A 137 -5.20 7.80 3.22
C ILE A 137 -3.93 8.12 2.43
N PRO A 138 -3.37 7.14 1.68
CA PRO A 138 -2.24 7.39 0.80
C PRO A 138 -2.54 8.54 -0.18
N PRO A 139 -1.54 9.38 -0.52
CA PRO A 139 -1.71 10.41 -1.53
C PRO A 139 -1.96 9.79 -2.92
N PRO A 140 -2.40 10.56 -3.92
CA PRO A 140 -2.51 10.05 -5.29
C PRO A 140 -1.22 9.41 -5.79
N LEU A 141 -1.33 8.35 -6.60
CA LEU A 141 -0.17 7.74 -7.25
C LEU A 141 0.17 8.53 -8.53
N HIS A 142 1.39 9.06 -8.58
CA HIS A 142 1.91 9.81 -9.71
C HIS A 142 3.03 9.04 -10.40
N ILE A 143 2.85 8.81 -11.70
CA ILE A 143 3.90 8.22 -12.54
C ILE A 143 4.75 9.35 -13.13
N LEU A 144 6.04 9.40 -12.78
CA LEU A 144 6.97 10.37 -13.35
C LEU A 144 7.70 9.78 -14.55
N PRO A 145 7.86 10.55 -15.65
CA PRO A 145 8.69 10.12 -16.75
C PRO A 145 10.13 9.93 -16.26
N ILE A 146 10.82 8.95 -16.86
CA ILE A 146 12.25 8.78 -16.65
C ILE A 146 12.90 10.10 -17.08
N LYS A 147 13.56 10.80 -16.14
CA LYS A 147 14.36 11.96 -16.51
C LYS A 147 15.45 11.43 -17.45
N ALA A 148 15.37 11.80 -18.73
CA ALA A 148 16.48 11.59 -19.64
C ALA A 148 17.72 12.24 -19.01
N PRO A 149 18.90 11.61 -19.05
CA PRO A 149 20.12 12.30 -18.64
C PRO A 149 20.15 13.61 -19.42
N ASP A 150 20.29 14.75 -18.71
CA ASP A 150 20.39 16.06 -19.35
C ASP A 150 21.44 15.93 -20.46
N ASP A 151 20.99 16.07 -21.72
CA ASP A 151 21.88 16.00 -22.87
C ASP A 151 23.02 17.00 -22.64
N ALA A 152 24.23 16.50 -22.75
CA ALA A 152 25.44 17.30 -22.77
C ALA A 152 25.37 18.31 -23.92
N ALA A 153 24.90 19.52 -23.63
CA ALA A 153 25.11 20.72 -24.43
C ALA A 153 25.59 21.79 -23.43
N GLU A 154 26.83 22.29 -23.48
CA GLU A 154 27.53 22.76 -24.66
C GLU A 154 29.04 22.44 -24.55
N ALA A 155 29.54 21.59 -25.45
CA ALA A 155 30.94 21.63 -25.85
C ALA A 155 31.03 22.20 -27.28
N GLN A 156 31.56 23.42 -27.36
CA GLN A 156 32.32 23.97 -28.49
C GLN A 156 31.59 24.13 -29.84
N SER A 157 31.17 25.38 -30.13
CA SER A 157 31.18 25.90 -31.50
C SER A 157 31.30 27.43 -31.51
N SER A 158 32.53 27.92 -31.64
CA SER A 158 32.86 29.01 -32.57
C SER A 158 34.37 29.08 -32.73
N CYS A 159 34.80 28.57 -33.89
CA CYS A 159 35.95 29.11 -34.58
C CYS A 159 35.64 30.57 -34.92
N GLU A 160 36.45 31.51 -34.44
CA GLU A 160 36.99 32.64 -35.20
C GLU A 160 38.24 33.18 -34.50
#